data_AF-Q0AQN6-F1
#
_entry.id   AF-Q0AQN6-F1
#
_cell.length_a   1.000
_cell.length_b   1.000
_cell.length_c   1.000
_cell.angle_alpha   90.00
_cell.angle_beta   90.00
_cell.angle_gamma   90.00
#
_symmetry.space_group_name_H-M   'P 1'
#
loop_
_entity.id
_entity.type
_entity.pdbx_description
1 polymer ?
#
loop_
_entity_poly.entity_id
_entity_poly.type
_entity_poly.pdbx_seq_one_letter_code
_entity_poly.pdbx_strand_id
1 'polypeptide(L)'
;MAIIAKQLDEAPALPSPRSTAPPPRDSVLNRDVITLCARQTHLTELAFRLADNGHTHVGDLIGLSRYTLVDLADGDAALVDSLELVLGHLGLALGTPVTGWIAPPADAIDVLLD
;
A
#
# COMPACT_ATOMS: atom_id res chain seq x y z
N MET A 1 34.09 -48.78 17.96
CA MET A 1 33.89 -47.32 17.90
C MET A 1 32.74 -47.06 16.94
N ALA A 2 31.69 -46.40 17.43
CA ALA A 2 30.41 -46.21 16.74
C ALA A 2 30.37 -44.86 16.02
N ILE A 3 29.91 -44.82 14.77
CA ILE A 3 29.60 -43.57 14.05
C ILE A 3 28.38 -43.78 13.12
N ILE A 4 27.23 -43.21 13.57
CA ILE A 4 26.19 -42.44 12.83
C ILE A 4 25.36 -43.22 11.78
N ALA A 5 24.11 -43.65 12.06
CA ALA A 5 22.86 -42.91 12.23
C ALA A 5 22.24 -42.37 10.92
N LYS A 6 21.15 -43.03 10.49
CA LYS A 6 19.95 -42.51 9.80
C LYS A 6 20.15 -41.26 8.92
N GLN A 7 20.31 -41.44 7.61
CA GLN A 7 19.74 -40.51 6.64
C GLN A 7 18.33 -40.99 6.31
N LEU A 8 17.35 -40.34 6.93
CA LEU A 8 15.95 -40.42 6.54
C LEU A 8 15.61 -39.04 5.96
N ASP A 9 15.31 -39.05 4.66
CA ASP A 9 14.26 -38.25 4.03
C ASP A 9 14.19 -36.76 4.44
N GLU A 10 14.92 -35.91 3.73
CA GLU A 10 14.56 -34.50 3.66
C GLU A 10 14.51 -34.11 2.18
N ALA A 11 13.35 -34.36 1.57
CA ALA A 11 13.00 -33.79 0.28
C ALA A 11 13.00 -32.26 0.42
N PRO A 12 13.64 -31.51 -0.49
CA PRO A 12 13.67 -30.06 -0.41
C PRO A 12 12.24 -29.53 -0.54
N ALA A 13 11.75 -28.87 0.51
CA ALA A 13 10.46 -28.20 0.50
C ALA A 13 10.42 -27.20 -0.67
N LEU A 14 9.66 -27.54 -1.70
CA LEU A 14 9.40 -26.65 -2.83
C LEU A 14 8.78 -25.35 -2.29
N PRO A 15 9.23 -24.17 -2.75
CA PRO A 15 8.62 -22.91 -2.36
C PRO A 15 7.14 -22.94 -2.75
N SER A 16 6.26 -22.66 -1.80
CA SER A 16 4.81 -22.61 -2.03
C SER A 16 4.50 -21.74 -3.25
N PRO A 17 3.57 -22.16 -4.12
CA PRO A 17 3.21 -21.38 -5.29
C PRO A 17 2.73 -20.00 -4.83
N ARG A 18 3.37 -18.93 -5.34
CA ARG A 18 2.89 -17.56 -5.13
C ARG A 18 1.44 -17.53 -5.61
N SER A 19 0.52 -17.39 -4.65
CA SER A 19 -0.90 -17.33 -4.94
C SER A 19 -1.14 -16.26 -6.00
N THR A 20 -1.62 -16.68 -7.17
CA THR A 20 -1.99 -15.81 -8.30
C THR A 20 -3.39 -15.22 -8.12
N ALA A 21 -3.97 -15.36 -6.93
CA ALA A 21 -5.22 -14.68 -6.61
C ALA A 21 -4.95 -13.17 -6.63
N PRO A 22 -5.81 -12.36 -7.29
CA PRO A 22 -5.73 -10.92 -7.17
C PRO A 22 -5.77 -10.56 -5.68
N PRO A 23 -4.95 -9.61 -5.22
CA PRO A 23 -4.93 -9.24 -3.81
C PRO A 23 -6.36 -8.90 -3.37
N PRO A 24 -6.80 -9.38 -2.19
CA PRO A 24 -8.12 -9.04 -1.69
C PRO A 24 -8.25 -7.51 -1.66
N ARG A 25 -9.40 -6.98 -2.09
CA ARG A 25 -9.60 -5.53 -2.24
C ARG A 25 -9.28 -4.76 -0.95
N ASP A 26 -9.60 -5.34 0.19
CA ASP A 26 -9.23 -4.81 1.52
C ASP A 26 -7.72 -4.61 1.69
N SER A 27 -6.88 -5.49 1.13
CA SER A 27 -5.42 -5.36 1.18
C SER A 27 -4.90 -4.18 0.36
N VAL A 28 -5.63 -3.77 -0.68
CA VAL A 28 -5.22 -2.62 -1.51
C VAL A 28 -5.62 -1.31 -0.82
N LEU A 29 -6.81 -1.27 -0.22
CA LEU A 29 -7.30 -0.09 0.50
C LEU A 29 -6.47 0.21 1.75
N ASN A 30 -6.04 -0.83 2.47
CA ASN A 30 -5.19 -0.72 3.66
C ASN A 30 -3.72 -0.47 3.34
N ARG A 31 -3.35 -0.33 2.07
CA ARG A 31 -1.96 -0.06 1.70
C ARG A 31 -1.62 1.41 1.97
N ASP A 32 -0.42 1.67 2.50
CA ASP A 32 0.08 3.03 2.65
C ASP A 32 0.25 3.75 1.32
N VAL A 33 -0.09 5.04 1.31
CA VAL A 33 0.12 5.93 0.17
C VAL A 33 1.63 6.09 -0.14
N ILE A 34 2.48 6.15 0.89
CA ILE A 34 3.94 6.18 0.72
C ILE A 34 4.42 4.90 0.02
N THR A 35 3.97 3.73 0.48
CA THR A 35 4.34 2.43 -0.12
C THR A 35 3.76 2.24 -1.52
N LEU A 36 2.62 2.86 -1.82
CA LEU A 36 2.06 2.91 -3.17
C LEU A 36 2.97 3.72 -4.10
N CYS A 37 3.38 4.90 -3.67
CA CYS A 37 4.17 5.85 -4.45
C CYS A 37 5.69 5.61 -4.41
N ALA A 38 6.19 4.70 -3.56
CA ALA A 38 7.62 4.45 -3.34
C ALA A 38 8.42 4.10 -4.61
N ARG A 39 7.76 3.56 -5.64
CA ARG A 39 8.40 3.24 -6.94
C ARG A 39 8.43 4.42 -7.91
N GLN A 40 7.80 5.54 -7.58
CA GLN A 40 7.62 6.70 -8.43
C GLN A 40 8.14 7.93 -7.69
N THR A 41 9.40 8.28 -7.94
CA THR A 41 10.08 9.37 -7.25
C THR A 41 9.32 10.70 -7.37
N HIS A 42 8.68 10.96 -8.51
CA HIS A 42 7.91 12.18 -8.74
C HIS A 42 6.62 12.25 -7.89
N LEU A 43 6.04 11.12 -7.47
CA LEU A 43 4.87 11.07 -6.58
C LEU A 43 5.23 11.04 -5.10
N THR A 44 6.51 10.90 -4.76
CA THR A 44 6.95 10.71 -3.36
C THR A 44 6.64 11.93 -2.51
N GLU A 45 6.89 13.13 -3.02
CA GLU A 45 6.57 14.40 -2.33
C GLU A 45 5.07 14.55 -2.07
N LEU A 46 4.24 14.26 -3.09
CA LEU A 46 2.78 14.29 -2.96
C LEU A 46 2.30 13.26 -1.92
N ALA A 47 2.90 12.08 -1.89
CA ALA A 47 2.58 11.03 -0.93
C ALA A 47 2.88 11.47 0.52
N PHE A 48 3.98 12.19 0.75
CA PHE A 48 4.28 12.77 2.06
C PHE A 48 3.29 13.86 2.44
N ARG A 49 2.95 14.78 1.53
CA ARG A 49 1.92 15.81 1.80
C ARG A 49 0.57 15.19 2.14
N LEU A 50 0.18 14.13 1.43
CA LEU A 50 -1.05 13.39 1.74
C LEU A 50 -1.01 12.80 3.15
N ALA A 51 0.09 12.16 3.52
CA ALA A 51 0.27 11.62 4.87
C ALA A 51 0.26 12.72 5.96
N ASP A 52 0.90 13.86 5.71
CA ASP A 52 0.89 15.02 6.63
C ASP A 52 -0.51 15.61 6.81
N ASN A 53 -1.39 15.47 5.81
CA ASN A 53 -2.81 15.85 5.88
C ASN A 53 -3.72 14.72 6.43
N GLY A 54 -3.14 13.62 6.93
CA GLY A 54 -3.87 12.50 7.51
C GLY A 54 -4.38 11.46 6.51
N HIS A 55 -4.04 11.59 5.22
CA HIS A 55 -4.37 10.61 4.19
C HIS A 55 -3.23 9.60 4.05
N THR A 56 -3.18 8.66 4.98
CA THR A 56 -2.09 7.67 5.09
C THR A 56 -2.34 6.43 4.26
N HIS A 57 -3.61 6.05 4.02
CA HIS A 57 -3.97 4.85 3.28
C HIS A 57 -4.65 5.15 1.94
N VAL A 58 -4.59 4.18 1.02
CA VAL A 58 -5.25 4.26 -0.28
C VAL A 58 -6.77 4.41 -0.14
N GLY A 59 -7.38 3.81 0.89
CA GLY A 59 -8.81 3.98 1.18
C GLY A 59 -9.21 5.44 1.47
N ASP A 60 -8.35 6.21 2.15
CA ASP A 60 -8.56 7.64 2.37
C ASP A 60 -8.46 8.41 1.06
N LEU A 61 -7.46 8.04 0.25
CA LEU A 61 -7.10 8.72 -0.99
C LEU A 61 -8.20 8.61 -2.05
N ILE A 62 -8.82 7.45 -2.22
CA ILE A 62 -9.93 7.26 -3.19
C ILE A 62 -11.21 8.00 -2.78
N GLY A 63 -11.34 8.39 -1.51
CA GLY A 63 -12.42 9.24 -1.04
C GLY A 63 -12.23 10.72 -1.41
N LEU A 64 -11.02 11.12 -1.81
CA LEU A 64 -10.72 12.50 -2.18
C LEU A 64 -11.22 12.85 -3.58
N SER A 65 -11.56 14.12 -3.74
CA SER A 65 -11.83 14.69 -5.05
C SER A 65 -10.52 15.00 -5.76
N ARG A 66 -10.53 14.93 -7.10
CA ARG A 66 -9.39 15.37 -7.92
C ARG A 66 -9.00 16.83 -7.62
N TYR A 67 -9.97 17.69 -7.36
CA TYR A 67 -9.73 19.10 -6.99
C TYR A 67 -8.88 19.22 -5.73
N THR A 68 -9.22 18.46 -4.68
CA THR A 68 -8.45 18.41 -3.42
C THR A 68 -7.02 17.91 -3.64
N LEU A 69 -6.84 16.90 -4.49
CA LEU A 69 -5.51 16.39 -4.81
C LEU A 69 -4.66 17.40 -5.59
N VAL A 70 -5.27 18.15 -6.51
CA VAL A 70 -4.55 19.21 -7.25
C VAL A 70 -4.12 20.32 -6.30
N ASP A 71 -4.98 20.70 -5.36
CA ASP A 71 -4.65 21.69 -4.31
C ASP A 71 -3.47 21.21 -3.44
N LEU A 72 -3.50 19.95 -2.97
CA LEU A 72 -2.40 19.33 -2.22
C LEU A 72 -1.11 19.17 -3.04
N ALA A 73 -1.25 18.99 -4.36
CA ALA A 73 -0.16 18.96 -5.31
C ALA A 73 0.35 20.36 -5.72
N ASP A 74 -0.03 21.43 -5.00
CA ASP A 74 0.38 22.81 -5.29
C ASP A 74 0.02 23.25 -6.72
N GLY A 75 -1.14 22.78 -7.21
CA GLY A 75 -1.65 23.06 -8.55
C GLY A 75 -1.12 22.15 -9.65
N ASP A 76 -0.23 21.18 -9.35
CA ASP A 76 0.32 20.28 -10.36
C ASP A 76 -0.65 19.14 -10.72
N ALA A 77 -1.42 19.35 -11.78
CA ALA A 77 -2.34 18.36 -12.31
C ALA A 77 -1.65 17.10 -12.86
N ALA A 78 -0.40 17.19 -13.32
CA ALA A 78 0.31 16.04 -13.90
C ALA A 78 0.69 15.00 -12.82
N LEU A 79 0.96 15.45 -11.59
CA LEU A 79 1.14 14.57 -10.44
C LEU A 79 -0.15 13.81 -10.12
N VAL A 80 -1.29 14.51 -10.16
CA VAL A 80 -2.59 13.89 -9.89
C VAL A 80 -2.96 12.90 -10.99
N ASP A 81 -2.70 13.22 -12.26
CA ASP A 81 -2.92 12.30 -13.38
C ASP A 81 -2.08 11.01 -13.24
N SER A 82 -0.83 11.16 -12.81
CA SER A 82 0.07 10.04 -12.55
C SER A 82 -0.43 9.17 -11.39
N LEU A 83 -0.92 9.79 -10.32
CA LEU A 83 -1.54 9.09 -9.19
C LEU A 83 -2.84 8.36 -9.60
N GLU A 84 -3.71 9.00 -10.39
CA GLU A 84 -4.91 8.37 -10.95
C GLU A 84 -4.57 7.16 -11.81
N LEU A 85 -3.51 7.24 -12.63
CA LEU A 85 -3.04 6.12 -13.42
C LEU A 85 -2.60 4.93 -12.53
N VAL A 86 -1.91 5.22 -11.43
CA VAL A 86 -1.49 4.18 -10.47
C VAL A 86 -2.69 3.50 -9.81
N LEU A 87 -3.68 4.29 -9.37
CA LEU A 87 -4.92 3.76 -8.82
C LEU A 87 -5.69 2.94 -9.87
N GLY A 88 -5.71 3.40 -11.12
CA GLY A 88 -6.32 2.69 -12.23
C GLY A 88 -5.72 1.31 -12.48
N HIS A 89 -4.39 1.17 -12.36
CA HIS A 89 -3.72 -0.14 -12.43
C HIS A 89 -4.13 -1.09 -11.29
N LEU A 90 -4.61 -0.54 -10.17
CA LEU A 90 -5.15 -1.29 -9.05
C LEU A 90 -6.67 -1.47 -9.13
N GLY A 91 -7.32 -0.98 -10.19
CA GLY A 91 -8.76 -1.02 -10.39
C GLY A 91 -9.54 -0.06 -9.48
N LEU A 92 -8.89 1.02 -9.03
CA LEU A 92 -9.45 2.04 -8.16
C LEU A 92 -9.61 3.37 -8.90
N ALA A 93 -10.57 4.18 -8.45
CA ALA A 93 -10.83 5.51 -8.98
C ALA A 93 -11.05 6.51 -7.84
N LEU A 94 -10.72 7.78 -8.08
CA LEU A 94 -11.01 8.86 -7.14
C LEU A 94 -12.51 9.13 -7.04
N GLY A 95 -12.94 9.73 -5.92
CA GLY A 95 -14.34 10.01 -5.64
C GLY A 95 -15.20 8.75 -5.47
N THR A 96 -14.58 7.59 -5.24
CA THR A 96 -15.28 6.32 -4.99
C THR A 96 -14.99 5.80 -3.58
N PRO A 97 -15.44 6.50 -2.52
CA PRO A 97 -15.23 6.05 -1.15
C PRO A 97 -15.89 4.70 -0.93
N VAL A 98 -15.22 3.82 -0.20
CA VAL A 98 -15.72 2.49 0.11
C VAL A 98 -16.53 2.53 1.41
N THR A 99 -17.84 2.32 1.31
CA THR A 99 -18.74 2.31 2.47
C THR A 99 -18.33 1.25 3.48
N GLY A 100 -18.17 1.65 4.74
CA GLY A 100 -17.83 0.74 5.84
C GLY A 100 -16.35 0.37 5.91
N TRP A 101 -15.51 0.89 5.02
CA TRP A 101 -14.06 0.83 5.19
C TRP A 101 -13.65 1.77 6.33
N ILE A 102 -12.78 1.27 7.20
CA ILE A 102 -12.22 2.02 8.32
C ILE A 102 -10.72 1.92 8.16
N ALA A 103 -10.04 3.07 8.20
CA ALA A 103 -8.59 3.12 8.14
C ALA A 103 -8.01 2.23 9.25
N PRO A 104 -7.03 1.36 8.93
CA PRO A 104 -6.35 0.62 9.98
C PRO A 104 -5.70 1.64 10.93
N PRO A 105 -5.61 1.32 12.24
CA PRO A 105 -4.96 2.21 13.17
C PRO A 105 -3.55 2.47 12.66
N ALA A 106 -3.10 3.73 12.73
CA ALA A 106 -1.69 4.02 12.59
C ALA A 106 -0.97 3.08 13.56
N ASP A 107 -0.04 2.26 13.06
CA ASP A 107 0.79 1.41 13.90
C ASP A 107 1.32 2.32 15.00
N ALA A 108 0.77 2.16 16.20
CA ALA A 108 1.19 2.98 17.32
C ALA A 108 2.64 2.59 17.51
N ILE A 109 3.56 3.49 17.20
CA ILE A 109 4.91 3.45 17.73
C ILE A 109 4.80 3.79 19.23
N ASP A 110 3.92 3.08 19.94
CA ASP A 110 3.81 3.11 21.38
C ASP A 110 4.79 2.04 21.86
N VAL A 111 5.84 2.52 22.53
CA VAL A 111 6.62 1.76 23.51
C VAL A 111 7.51 0.65 22.92
N LEU A 112 8.58 1.06 22.24
CA LEU A 112 9.85 0.31 22.23
C LEU A 112 11.03 1.24 22.57
N LEU A 113 10.74 2.20 23.45
CA LEU A 113 11.68 3.01 24.22
C LEU A 113 11.42 2.70 25.71
N ASP A 114 11.77 1.48 26.12
CA ASP A 114 12.08 1.15 27.52
C ASP A 114 13.50 0.57 27.56
#